data_AF-A0A8J6ILJ4-F1
#
_entry.id   AF-A0A8J6ILJ4-F1
#
_cell.length_a   1.000
_cell.length_b   1.000
_cell.length_c   1.000
_cell.angle_alpha   90.00
_cell.angle_beta   90.00
_cell.angle_gamma   90.00
#
_symmetry.space_group_name_H-M   'P 1'
#
loop_
_entity.id
_entity.type
_entity.pdbx_description
1 polymer ?
#
loop_
_entity_poly.entity_id
_entity_poly.type
_entity_poly.pdbx_seq_one_letter_code
_entity_poly.pdbx_strand_id
1 'polypeptide(L)'
;MRSAAKDQPGLLAYLAQRAGYLYISDLRYRVDRDADLQQALQEVRPAAYSRAECIDAVTYITGRAHSFYTAAQALQYLKRYLAAGRPESDRDIR
;
A
#
# COMPACT_ATOMS: atom_id res chain seq x y z
N MET A 1 13.17 25.31 5.41
CA MET A 1 12.68 24.84 6.73
C MET A 1 12.60 23.32 6.67
N ARG A 2 13.43 22.59 7.40
CA ARG A 2 13.38 21.12 7.52
C ARG A 2 12.42 20.80 8.67
N SER A 3 11.25 20.24 8.36
CA SER A 3 10.28 19.84 9.40
C SER A 3 10.82 18.65 10.19
N ALA A 4 10.68 18.76 11.52
CA ALA A 4 11.14 17.80 12.51
C ALA A 4 10.49 16.41 12.38
N ALA A 5 11.31 15.38 12.63
CA ALA A 5 10.99 13.99 12.95
C ALA A 5 9.84 13.31 12.17
N LYS A 6 10.15 12.67 11.03
CA LYS A 6 9.40 11.49 10.59
C LYS A 6 9.98 10.26 11.28
N ASP A 7 9.69 10.06 12.56
CA ASP A 7 9.96 8.76 13.22
C ASP A 7 8.99 7.67 12.72
N GLN A 8 7.90 8.08 12.05
CA GLN A 8 6.97 7.14 11.43
C GLN A 8 7.45 6.76 10.02
N PRO A 9 7.66 5.46 9.73
CA PRO A 9 7.99 5.01 8.38
C PRO A 9 6.85 5.37 7.42
N GLY A 10 7.18 5.71 6.17
CA GLY A 10 6.17 5.95 5.13
C GLY A 10 5.26 4.73 4.92
N LEU A 11 4.06 4.92 4.36
CA LEU A 11 3.05 3.85 4.27
C LEU A 11 3.58 2.54 3.66
N LEU A 12 4.35 2.61 2.58
CA LEU A 12 4.97 1.43 1.98
C LEU A 12 5.95 0.72 2.92
N ALA A 13 6.80 1.47 3.63
CA ALA A 13 7.73 0.90 4.59
C ALA A 13 6.99 0.27 5.78
N TYR A 14 5.95 0.93 6.29
CA TYR A 14 5.09 0.38 7.34
C TYR A 14 4.44 -0.94 6.91
N LEU A 15 3.83 -0.98 5.72
CA LEU A 15 3.17 -2.18 5.20
C LEU A 15 4.17 -3.34 5.01
N ALA A 16 5.34 -3.06 4.44
CA ALA A 16 6.39 -4.08 4.27
C ALA A 16 6.86 -4.63 5.62
N GLN A 17 7.16 -3.74 6.58
CA GLN A 17 7.61 -4.15 7.91
C GLN A 17 6.53 -4.95 8.64
N ARG A 18 5.27 -4.52 8.59
CA ARG A 18 4.16 -5.17 9.29
C ARG A 18 3.79 -6.52 8.69
N ALA A 19 3.95 -6.68 7.37
CA ALA A 19 3.77 -7.96 6.66
C ALA A 19 5.00 -8.88 6.72
N GLY A 20 6.08 -8.49 7.42
CA GLY A 20 7.29 -9.30 7.55
C GLY A 20 8.14 -9.38 6.28
N TYR A 21 7.97 -8.44 5.35
CA TYR A 21 8.81 -8.36 4.15
C TYR A 21 10.17 -7.74 4.46
N LEU A 22 11.20 -8.30 3.82
CA LEU A 22 12.56 -7.79 3.93
C LEU A 22 12.75 -6.52 3.09
N TYR A 23 12.05 -6.42 1.96
CA TYR A 23 12.16 -5.29 1.04
C TYR A 23 10.80 -4.71 0.66
N ILE A 24 10.74 -3.40 0.45
CA ILE A 24 9.53 -2.72 -0.06
C ILE A 24 9.11 -3.31 -1.43
N SER A 25 10.07 -3.76 -2.25
CA SER A 25 9.78 -4.40 -3.54
C SER A 25 8.91 -5.64 -3.43
N ASP A 26 8.92 -6.34 -2.29
CA ASP A 26 8.09 -7.53 -2.07
C ASP A 26 6.60 -7.19 -2.11
N LEU A 27 6.22 -5.94 -1.78
CA LEU A 27 4.86 -5.40 -1.94
C LEU A 27 4.39 -5.31 -3.40
N ARG A 28 5.21 -5.65 -4.39
CA ARG A 28 4.78 -5.78 -5.79
C ARG A 28 4.63 -7.22 -6.24
N TYR A 29 5.35 -8.14 -5.60
CA TYR A 29 5.51 -9.51 -6.09
C TYR A 29 4.84 -10.55 -5.20
N ARG A 30 4.65 -10.27 -3.91
CA ARG A 30 4.16 -11.23 -2.91
C ARG A 30 2.78 -10.89 -2.36
N VAL A 31 2.09 -9.92 -2.95
CA VAL A 31 0.82 -9.36 -2.44
C VAL A 31 -0.39 -10.27 -2.59
N ASP A 32 -0.27 -11.34 -3.36
CA ASP A 32 -1.38 -12.25 -3.62
C ASP A 32 -1.76 -13.01 -2.36
N ARG A 33 -2.92 -12.66 -1.79
CA ARG A 33 -3.53 -13.32 -0.62
C ARG A 33 -2.66 -13.32 0.64
N ASP A 34 -1.76 -12.35 0.77
CA ASP A 34 -0.95 -12.19 1.98
C ASP A 34 -1.83 -11.64 3.13
N ALA A 35 -2.16 -12.53 4.07
CA ALA A 35 -3.03 -12.22 5.20
C ALA A 35 -2.39 -11.17 6.13
N ASP A 36 -1.07 -11.17 6.28
CA ASP A 36 -0.36 -10.23 7.14
C ASP A 36 -0.37 -8.82 6.52
N LEU A 37 -0.20 -8.72 5.21
CA LEU A 37 -0.37 -7.45 4.49
C LEU A 37 -1.80 -6.91 4.56
N GLN A 38 -2.80 -7.79 4.41
CA GLN A 38 -4.20 -7.40 4.55
C GLN A 38 -4.51 -6.90 5.97
N GLN A 39 -4.02 -7.61 7.00
CA GLN A 39 -4.16 -7.20 8.39
C GLN A 39 -3.46 -5.86 8.65
N ALA A 40 -2.22 -5.69 8.19
CA ALA A 40 -1.48 -4.43 8.29
C ALA A 40 -2.29 -3.26 7.71
N LEU A 41 -2.92 -3.47 6.55
CA LEU A 41 -3.73 -2.44 5.90
C LEU A 41 -5.03 -2.13 6.64
N GLN A 42 -5.60 -3.08 7.39
CA GLN A 42 -6.76 -2.81 8.25
C GLN A 42 -6.42 -1.93 9.45
N GLU A 43 -5.20 -2.04 9.97
CA GLU A 43 -4.69 -1.24 11.09
C GLU A 43 -4.38 0.22 10.69
N VAL A 44 -4.19 0.48 9.39
CA VAL A 44 -3.92 1.83 8.88
C VAL A 44 -5.14 2.75 9.04
N ARG A 45 -4.98 3.79 9.85
CA ARG A 45 -5.92 4.92 9.91
C ARG A 45 -5.69 5.86 8.73
N PRO A 46 -6.73 6.29 7.99
CA PRO A 46 -6.57 7.21 6.86
C PRO A 46 -5.92 8.56 7.20
N ALA A 47 -6.03 9.02 8.44
CA ALA A 47 -5.42 10.27 8.90
C ALA A 47 -3.92 10.13 9.26
N ALA A 48 -3.39 8.91 9.35
CA ALA A 48 -1.99 8.66 9.74
C ALA A 48 -1.00 8.88 8.59
N TYR A 49 -1.49 8.96 7.35
CA TYR A 49 -0.68 9.16 6.14
C TYR A 49 -1.30 10.23 5.26
N SER A 50 -0.45 10.92 4.50
CA SER A 50 -0.93 11.90 3.54
C SER A 50 -1.66 11.25 2.38
N ARG A 51 -2.53 12.01 1.72
CA ARG A 51 -3.20 11.56 0.48
C ARG A 51 -2.21 11.09 -0.58
N ALA A 52 -1.08 11.79 -0.71
CA ALA A 52 -0.01 11.44 -1.66
C ALA A 52 0.59 10.07 -1.32
N GLU A 53 0.95 9.81 -0.06
CA GLU A 53 1.50 8.52 0.36
C GLU A 53 0.54 7.35 0.10
N CYS A 54 -0.77 7.57 0.29
CA CYS A 54 -1.78 6.56 -0.04
C CYS A 54 -1.91 6.31 -1.55
N ILE A 55 -1.88 7.36 -2.38
CA ILE A 55 -1.90 7.24 -3.86
C ILE A 55 -0.64 6.52 -4.35
N ASP A 56 0.53 6.89 -3.81
CA ASP A 56 1.81 6.26 -4.14
C ASP A 56 1.79 4.78 -3.78
N ALA A 57 1.25 4.42 -2.60
CA ALA A 57 1.12 3.02 -2.21
C ALA A 57 0.20 2.23 -3.16
N VAL A 58 -0.94 2.80 -3.56
CA VAL A 58 -1.82 2.16 -4.56
C VAL A 58 -1.07 1.95 -5.87
N THR A 59 -0.44 3.00 -6.39
CA THR A 59 0.27 2.95 -7.67
C THR A 59 1.42 1.95 -7.62
N TYR A 60 2.16 1.93 -6.52
CA TYR A 60 3.29 1.03 -6.34
C TYR A 60 2.85 -0.43 -6.28
N ILE A 61 1.85 -0.76 -5.46
CA ILE A 61 1.40 -2.14 -5.21
C ILE A 61 0.62 -2.70 -6.39
N THR A 62 -0.25 -1.89 -6.99
CA THR A 62 -1.13 -2.35 -8.07
C THR A 62 -0.53 -2.15 -9.46
N GLY A 63 0.51 -1.32 -9.59
CA GLY A 63 1.03 -0.88 -10.88
C GLY A 63 0.13 0.10 -11.62
N ARG A 64 -1.01 0.50 -11.03
CA ARG A 64 -2.04 1.33 -11.69
C ARG A 64 -2.03 2.75 -11.14
N ALA A 65 -1.86 3.72 -12.03
CA ALA A 65 -2.05 5.12 -11.68
C ALA A 65 -3.55 5.41 -11.51
N HIS A 66 -3.96 5.70 -10.27
CA HIS A 66 -5.32 6.11 -9.95
C HIS A 66 -5.31 7.41 -9.13
N SER A 67 -6.20 8.33 -9.51
CA SER A 67 -6.41 9.57 -8.76
C SER A 67 -7.48 9.35 -7.71
N PHE A 68 -7.21 9.77 -6.47
CA PHE A 68 -8.14 9.72 -5.36
C PHE A 68 -8.28 11.11 -4.74
N TYR A 69 -9.50 11.47 -4.32
CA TYR A 69 -9.76 12.75 -3.68
C TYR A 69 -9.33 12.74 -2.21
N THR A 70 -9.35 11.57 -1.57
CA THR A 70 -8.99 11.39 -0.14
C THR A 70 -8.09 10.19 0.09
N ALA A 71 -7.31 10.22 1.18
CA ALA A 71 -6.51 9.08 1.64
C ALA A 71 -7.38 7.83 1.91
N ALA A 72 -8.58 8.04 2.46
CA ALA A 72 -9.52 6.95 2.74
C ALA A 72 -9.96 6.20 1.47
N GLN A 73 -10.22 6.92 0.38
CA GLN A 73 -10.56 6.29 -0.91
C GLN A 73 -9.42 5.43 -1.46
N ALA A 74 -8.19 5.94 -1.40
CA ALA A 74 -7.00 5.21 -1.85
C ALA A 74 -6.80 3.92 -1.02
N LEU A 75 -6.89 4.00 0.30
CA LEU A 75 -6.77 2.84 1.18
C LEU A 75 -7.90 1.83 0.97
N GLN A 76 -9.13 2.29 0.78
CA GLN A 76 -10.27 1.41 0.51
C GLN A 76 -10.09 0.67 -0.83
N TYR A 77 -9.58 1.35 -1.85
CA TYR A 77 -9.23 0.72 -3.12
C TYR A 77 -8.19 -0.38 -2.92
N LEU A 78 -7.10 -0.08 -2.20
CA LEU A 78 -6.04 -1.06 -1.94
C LEU A 78 -6.55 -2.29 -1.18
N LYS A 79 -7.43 -2.09 -0.16
CA LYS A 79 -8.07 -3.19 0.57
C LYS A 79 -8.88 -4.10 -0.36
N ARG A 80 -9.65 -3.51 -1.27
CA ARG A 80 -10.45 -4.27 -2.25
C ARG A 80 -9.57 -5.03 -3.24
N TYR A 81 -8.50 -4.40 -3.73
CA TYR A 81 -7.56 -5.02 -4.65
C TYR A 81 -6.90 -6.26 -4.01
N LEU A 82 -6.40 -6.14 -2.78
CA LEU A 82 -5.76 -7.26 -2.08
C LEU A 82 -6.75 -8.38 -1.72
N ALA A 83 -8.01 -8.05 -1.40
CA ALA A 83 -9.05 -9.04 -1.11
C ALA A 83 -9.51 -9.80 -2.37
N ALA A 84 -9.55 -9.14 -3.53
CA ALA A 84 -9.88 -9.78 -4.81
C ALA A 84 -8.74 -10.69 -5.31
N GLY A 85 -7.50 -10.45 -4.85
CA GLY A 85 -6.29 -11.03 -5.44
C GLY A 85 -5.94 -10.38 -6.78
N ARG A 86 -4.67 -10.44 -7.18
CA ARG A 86 -4.24 -9.86 -8.47
C ARG A 86 -5.01 -10.53 -9.61
N PRO A 87 -5.72 -9.75 -10.45
CA PRO A 87 -6.42 -10.32 -11.61
C PRO A 87 -5.40 -10.96 -12.55
N GLU A 88 -5.78 -12.05 -13.22
CA GLU A 88 -4.86 -12.82 -14.08
C GLU A 88 -4.18 -11.96 -15.15
N SER A 89 -4.86 -10.91 -15.63
CA SER A 89 -4.36 -9.94 -16.60
C SER A 89 -3.18 -9.07 -16.11
N ASP A 90 -2.93 -8.99 -14.80
CA ASP A 90 -1.86 -8.17 -14.20
C ASP A 90 -0.57 -8.97 -13.93
N ARG A 91 -0.55 -10.28 -14.23
CA ARG A 91 0.64 -11.14 -14.02
C ARG A 91 1.74 -10.94 -15.07
N ASP A 92 1.41 -10.31 -16.21
CA ASP A 92 2.29 -10.19 -17.38
C ASP A 92 3.01 -8.84 -17.53
N ILE A 93 2.75 -7.86 -16.64
CA ILE A 93 3.46 -6.58 -16.68
C ILE A 93 4.84 -6.78 -16.04
N ARG A 94 5.81 -7.15 -16.88
CA ARG A 94 7.24 -7.31 -16.59
C ARG A 94 7.99 -5.98 -16.69
#